data_AF-A0A3C1UG59-F1
#
_entry.id   AF-A0A3C1UG59-F1
#
_cell.length_a   1.000
_cell.length_b   1.000
_cell.length_c   1.000
_cell.angle_alpha   90.00
_cell.angle_beta   90.00
_cell.angle_gamma   90.00
#
_symmetry.space_group_name_H-M   'P 1'
#
loop_
_entity.id
_entity.type
_entity.pdbx_description
1 polymer ?
#
loop_
_entity_poly.entity_id
_entity_poly.type
_entity_poly.pdbx_seq_one_letter_code
_entity_poly.pdbx_strand_id
1 'polypeptide(L)'
;KKRVLLTNVKVYAGDASNAQSAPRKVAVETGDSVQREITGITDAFYTVKNLAKNGTFKYQVKAVYTDGTESDYSDAVEVVLKDAEHKLGDLNADGAIDVSDVTALINKILGTVDLPLERCDLNGDGEVNVTDVTTLINMILG
;
A
#
# COMPACT_ATOMS: atom_id res chain seq x y z
N LYS A 1 20.76 2.71 -30.75
CA LYS A 1 20.36 2.22 -29.40
C LYS A 1 19.25 1.19 -29.58
N LYS A 2 19.51 -0.11 -29.38
CA LYS A 2 18.46 -1.13 -29.42
C LYS A 2 17.96 -1.35 -27.98
N ARG A 3 16.66 -1.18 -27.76
CA ARG A 3 15.99 -1.53 -26.50
C ARG A 3 15.34 -2.90 -26.70
N VAL A 4 15.59 -3.81 -25.77
CA VAL A 4 14.97 -5.14 -25.75
C VAL A 4 13.81 -5.10 -24.77
N LEU A 5 12.63 -5.52 -25.22
CA LEU A 5 11.44 -5.69 -24.39
C LEU A 5 11.43 -7.13 -23.89
N LEU A 6 11.55 -7.33 -22.58
CA LEU A 6 11.47 -8.65 -21.96
C LEU A 6 10.00 -8.97 -21.70
N THR A 7 9.40 -9.85 -22.51
CA THR A 7 7.96 -10.18 -22.44
C THR A 7 7.65 -11.37 -21.53
N ASN A 8 8.64 -12.14 -21.09
CA ASN A 8 8.49 -13.25 -20.14
C ASN A 8 9.77 -13.41 -19.32
N VAL A 9 9.84 -12.73 -18.17
CA VAL A 9 10.93 -12.93 -17.21
C VAL A 9 10.48 -13.96 -16.19
N LYS A 10 11.13 -15.13 -16.18
CA LYS A 10 11.06 -16.08 -15.06
C LYS A 10 12.36 -15.95 -14.29
N VAL A 11 12.25 -15.48 -13.05
CA VAL A 11 13.38 -15.39 -12.13
C VAL A 11 13.57 -16.76 -11.51
N TYR A 12 14.73 -17.37 -11.74
CA TYR A 12 15.14 -18.61 -11.10
C TYR A 12 16.25 -18.27 -10.11
N ALA A 13 16.16 -18.80 -8.89
CA ALA A 13 17.27 -18.81 -7.94
C ALA A 13 17.78 -20.26 -7.84
N GLY A 14 18.99 -20.52 -8.32
CA GLY A 14 19.52 -21.89 -8.45
C GLY A 14 20.18 -22.15 -9.81
N ASP A 15 20.90 -23.27 -9.91
CA ASP A 15 21.35 -23.82 -11.18
C ASP A 15 20.11 -24.22 -12.01
N ALA A 16 19.94 -23.56 -13.15
CA ALA A 16 18.78 -23.69 -14.03
C ALA A 16 18.59 -25.10 -14.62
N SER A 17 19.56 -25.99 -14.43
CA SER A 17 19.54 -27.37 -14.93
C SER A 17 18.74 -28.36 -14.08
N ASN A 18 18.43 -28.04 -12.81
CA ASN A 18 17.64 -28.91 -11.91
C ASN A 18 16.42 -28.17 -11.34
N ALA A 19 15.39 -27.97 -12.17
CA ALA A 19 14.09 -27.43 -11.77
C ALA A 19 13.24 -28.46 -10.97
N GLN A 20 13.84 -29.10 -9.96
CA GLN A 20 13.12 -29.96 -9.03
C GLN A 20 13.08 -29.27 -7.65
N SER A 21 11.99 -28.52 -7.44
CA SER A 21 11.30 -28.37 -6.16
C SER A 21 12.17 -28.14 -4.92
N ALA A 22 12.98 -27.07 -4.87
CA ALA A 22 13.41 -26.55 -3.58
C ALA A 22 12.17 -25.93 -2.89
N PRO A 23 11.84 -26.29 -1.63
CA PRO A 23 10.69 -25.71 -0.94
C PRO A 23 10.85 -24.19 -0.93
N ARG A 24 9.80 -23.48 -1.39
CA ARG A 24 9.69 -22.02 -1.28
C ARG A 24 10.13 -21.63 0.13
N LYS A 25 11.28 -20.96 0.28
CA LYS A 25 11.62 -20.32 1.54
C LYS A 25 10.48 -19.35 1.82
N VAL A 26 9.67 -19.63 2.82
CA VAL A 26 8.69 -18.70 3.35
C VAL A 26 9.49 -17.45 3.75
N ALA A 27 9.02 -16.27 3.34
CA ALA A 27 9.69 -15.05 3.74
C ALA A 27 9.72 -14.98 5.28
N VAL A 28 10.91 -14.75 5.84
CA VAL A 28 11.08 -14.63 7.28
C VAL A 28 11.29 -13.16 7.58
N GLU A 29 10.36 -12.58 8.33
CA GLU A 29 10.46 -11.22 8.86
C GLU A 29 11.04 -11.26 10.28
N THR A 30 12.00 -10.40 10.54
CA THR A 30 12.53 -10.14 11.89
C THR A 30 12.60 -8.64 12.14
N GLY A 31 12.50 -8.23 13.41
CA GLY A 31 12.49 -6.81 13.79
C GLY A 31 11.13 -6.30 14.28
N ASP A 32 10.92 -4.99 14.20
CA ASP A 32 9.76 -4.28 14.75
C ASP A 32 9.06 -3.35 13.73
N SER A 33 8.20 -2.44 14.17
CA SER A 33 7.47 -1.52 13.28
C SER A 33 8.32 -0.39 12.68
N VAL A 34 9.59 -0.25 13.08
CA VAL A 34 10.50 0.83 12.71
C VAL A 34 11.72 0.29 11.95
N GLN A 35 12.18 -0.93 12.27
CA GLN A 35 13.28 -1.59 11.60
C GLN A 35 12.95 -3.06 11.35
N ARG A 36 12.94 -3.49 10.07
CA ARG A 36 12.70 -4.89 9.69
C ARG A 36 13.75 -5.41 8.73
N GLU A 37 14.10 -6.67 8.92
CA GLU A 37 14.85 -7.47 7.97
C GLU A 37 13.96 -8.61 7.45
N ILE A 38 13.90 -8.74 6.13
CA ILE A 38 13.04 -9.70 5.43
C ILE A 38 13.93 -10.54 4.53
N THR A 39 13.98 -11.84 4.81
CA THR A 39 14.80 -12.79 4.04
C THR A 39 13.93 -13.82 3.34
N GLY A 40 14.46 -14.46 2.29
CA GLY A 40 13.75 -15.53 1.59
C GLY A 40 12.62 -15.07 0.67
N ILE A 41 12.63 -13.81 0.22
CA ILE A 41 11.68 -13.32 -0.79
C ILE A 41 11.97 -14.05 -2.12
N THR A 42 10.97 -14.76 -2.66
CA THR A 42 11.09 -15.55 -3.90
C THR A 42 10.29 -14.98 -5.07
N ASP A 43 9.42 -14.01 -4.81
CA ASP A 43 8.65 -13.29 -5.82
C ASP A 43 9.29 -11.92 -6.11
N ALA A 44 8.91 -11.29 -7.23
CA ALA A 44 9.39 -9.96 -7.58
C ALA A 44 8.88 -8.83 -6.66
N PHE A 45 7.93 -9.16 -5.78
CA PHE A 45 7.27 -8.23 -4.87
C PHE A 45 7.09 -8.84 -3.49
N TYR A 46 7.19 -8.01 -2.46
CA TYR A 46 6.88 -8.38 -1.08
C TYR A 46 6.14 -7.24 -0.38
N THR A 47 5.03 -7.54 0.28
CA THR A 47 4.24 -6.54 1.01
C THR A 47 4.64 -6.52 2.48
N VAL A 48 5.19 -5.40 2.95
CA VAL A 48 5.47 -5.18 4.38
C VAL A 48 4.23 -4.59 5.06
N LYS A 49 3.75 -5.24 6.11
CA LYS A 49 2.55 -4.83 6.88
C LYS A 49 2.93 -4.34 8.28
N ASN A 50 2.01 -3.66 8.95
CA ASN A 50 2.15 -3.22 10.36
C ASN A 50 3.37 -2.32 10.61
N LEU A 51 3.66 -1.44 9.65
CA LEU A 51 4.65 -0.39 9.81
C LEU A 51 4.06 0.78 10.61
N ALA A 52 4.92 1.58 11.24
CA ALA A 52 4.48 2.77 11.97
C ALA A 52 3.72 3.75 11.03
N LYS A 53 2.54 4.18 11.48
CA LYS A 53 1.74 5.23 10.86
C LYS A 53 2.53 6.54 10.76
N ASN A 54 2.30 7.33 9.72
CA ASN A 54 3.01 8.59 9.47
C ASN A 54 4.55 8.46 9.41
N GLY A 55 5.07 7.25 9.19
CA GLY A 55 6.50 6.98 9.17
C GLY A 55 7.15 7.25 7.82
N THR A 56 8.41 7.68 7.85
CA THR A 56 9.29 7.71 6.68
C THR A 56 10.20 6.49 6.73
N PHE A 57 10.12 5.62 5.73
CA PHE A 57 10.83 4.35 5.67
C PHE A 57 11.83 4.35 4.52
N LYS A 58 13.03 3.82 4.77
CA LYS A 58 14.06 3.61 3.74
C LYS A 58 14.19 2.12 3.44
N TYR A 59 13.95 1.75 2.19
CA TYR A 59 14.02 0.38 1.71
C TYR A 59 15.29 0.17 0.89
N GLN A 60 15.96 -0.95 1.13
CA GLN A 60 17.16 -1.38 0.43
C GLN A 60 17.04 -2.88 0.21
N VAL A 61 17.56 -3.38 -0.90
CA VAL A 61 17.58 -4.83 -1.19
C VAL A 61 19.00 -5.26 -1.54
N LYS A 62 19.34 -6.51 -1.22
CA LYS A 62 20.57 -7.18 -1.68
C LYS A 62 20.22 -8.58 -2.17
N ALA A 63 21.02 -9.11 -3.09
CA ALA A 63 20.88 -10.48 -3.55
C ALA A 63 21.75 -11.41 -2.70
N VAL A 64 21.23 -12.62 -2.42
CA VAL A 64 22.02 -13.72 -1.85
C VAL A 64 22.15 -14.79 -2.94
N TYR A 65 23.39 -15.08 -3.34
CA TYR A 65 23.69 -16.07 -4.36
C TYR A 65 23.59 -17.50 -3.81
N THR A 66 23.57 -18.48 -4.69
CA THR A 66 23.41 -19.91 -4.33
C THR A 66 24.58 -20.45 -3.52
N ASP A 67 25.75 -19.83 -3.61
CA ASP A 67 26.95 -20.15 -2.84
C ASP A 67 26.98 -19.45 -1.45
N GLY A 68 25.91 -18.71 -1.11
CA GLY A 68 25.79 -17.98 0.15
C GLY A 68 26.50 -16.63 0.17
N THR A 69 27.14 -16.22 -0.94
CA THR A 69 27.68 -14.87 -1.05
C THR A 69 26.56 -13.85 -1.24
N GLU A 70 26.83 -12.60 -0.89
CA GLU A 70 25.86 -11.51 -0.95
C GLU A 70 26.35 -10.42 -1.91
N SER A 71 25.42 -9.73 -2.58
CA SER A 71 25.73 -8.50 -3.31
C SER A 71 25.80 -7.31 -2.36
N ASP A 72 26.32 -6.19 -2.87
CA ASP A 72 26.09 -4.90 -2.24
C ASP A 72 24.59 -4.57 -2.17
N TYR A 73 24.21 -3.68 -1.25
CA TYR A 73 22.86 -3.14 -1.20
C TYR A 73 22.56 -2.29 -2.44
N SER A 74 21.29 -2.29 -2.85
CA SER A 74 20.75 -1.32 -3.79
C SER A 74 20.80 0.09 -3.20
N ASP A 75 20.57 1.08 -4.05
CA ASP A 75 20.21 2.42 -3.58
C ASP A 75 18.99 2.34 -2.66
N ALA A 76 19.00 3.19 -1.63
CA ALA A 76 17.88 3.31 -0.70
C ALA A 76 16.73 4.07 -1.35
N VAL A 77 15.54 3.48 -1.32
CA VAL A 77 14.30 4.14 -1.72
C VAL A 77 13.56 4.60 -0.48
N GLU A 78 13.28 5.90 -0.40
CA GLU A 78 12.50 6.49 0.69
C GLU A 78 11.01 6.51 0.35
N VAL A 79 10.19 6.04 1.28
CA VAL A 79 8.73 6.02 1.17
C VAL A 79 8.15 6.63 2.43
N VAL A 80 7.32 7.66 2.24
CA VAL A 80 6.56 8.28 3.33
C VAL A 80 5.20 7.61 3.40
N LEU A 81 4.99 6.81 4.44
CA LEU A 81 3.66 6.30 4.78
C LEU A 81 2.92 7.39 5.52
N LYS A 82 2.25 8.27 4.78
CA LYS A 82 1.24 9.14 5.40
C LYS A 82 0.12 8.24 5.90
N ASP A 83 -0.23 8.40 7.16
CA ASP A 83 -1.43 7.79 7.70
C ASP A 83 -2.57 8.34 6.86
N ALA A 84 -3.11 7.52 5.97
CA ALA A 84 -4.49 7.68 5.56
C ALA A 84 -5.34 7.23 6.76
N GLU A 85 -5.22 7.94 7.89
CA GLU A 85 -6.40 8.13 8.72
C GLU A 85 -7.32 8.99 7.85
N HIS A 86 -7.98 8.35 6.90
CA HIS A 86 -9.28 8.82 6.45
C HIS A 86 -10.13 8.83 7.71
N LYS A 87 -10.13 9.98 8.39
CA LYS A 87 -11.12 10.23 9.41
C LYS A 87 -12.45 10.02 8.71
N LEU A 88 -13.30 9.18 9.28
CA LEU A 88 -14.64 8.99 8.75
C LEU A 88 -15.31 10.37 8.70
N GLY A 89 -15.68 10.82 7.49
CA GLY A 89 -16.19 12.15 7.22
C GLY A 89 -15.22 13.16 6.59
N ASP A 90 -13.90 12.88 6.54
CA ASP A 90 -12.90 13.68 5.80
C ASP A 90 -12.81 13.17 4.35
N LEU A 91 -13.68 13.72 3.50
CA LEU A 91 -13.88 13.29 2.12
C LEU A 91 -12.93 14.00 1.17
N ASN A 92 -12.49 15.22 1.50
CA ASN A 92 -11.54 15.97 0.68
C ASN A 92 -10.06 15.72 1.08
N ALA A 93 -9.81 14.98 2.16
CA ALA A 93 -8.49 14.65 2.71
C ALA A 93 -7.67 15.87 3.14
N ASP A 94 -8.33 16.93 3.62
CA ASP A 94 -7.69 18.14 4.15
C ASP A 94 -7.38 18.08 5.65
N GLY A 95 -7.86 17.03 6.34
CA GLY A 95 -7.62 16.75 7.74
C GLY A 95 -8.66 17.34 8.71
N ALA A 96 -9.59 18.17 8.21
CA ALA A 96 -10.76 18.65 8.93
C ALA A 96 -12.00 17.80 8.60
N ILE A 97 -13.06 17.94 9.40
CA ILE A 97 -14.39 17.40 9.08
C ILE A 97 -15.33 18.59 9.11
N ASP A 98 -15.64 19.15 7.95
CA ASP A 98 -16.45 20.37 7.83
C ASP A 98 -17.32 20.42 6.57
N VAL A 99 -17.92 21.58 6.31
CA VAL A 99 -18.83 21.80 5.16
C VAL A 99 -18.16 21.59 3.79
N SER A 100 -16.83 21.62 3.74
CA SER A 100 -16.05 21.31 2.54
C SER A 100 -16.15 19.82 2.19
N ASP A 101 -16.23 18.94 3.19
CA ASP A 101 -16.48 17.51 2.99
C ASP A 101 -17.90 17.25 2.49
N VAL A 102 -18.88 18.00 3.00
CA VAL A 102 -20.27 17.95 2.52
C VAL A 102 -20.32 18.28 1.03
N THR A 103 -19.54 19.28 0.61
CA THR A 103 -19.43 19.64 -0.81
C THR A 103 -18.80 18.51 -1.64
N ALA A 104 -17.77 17.85 -1.11
CA ALA A 104 -17.16 16.69 -1.75
C ALA A 104 -18.14 15.51 -1.89
N LEU A 105 -18.96 15.24 -0.87
CA LEU A 105 -19.99 14.20 -0.91
C LEU A 105 -21.08 14.49 -1.92
N ILE A 106 -21.57 15.73 -1.98
CA ILE A 106 -22.58 16.15 -2.96
C ILE A 106 -22.03 16.00 -4.37
N ASN A 107 -20.78 16.39 -4.61
CA ASN A 107 -20.13 16.20 -5.90
C ASN A 107 -20.04 14.71 -6.28
N LYS A 108 -19.81 13.80 -5.32
CA LYS A 108 -19.85 12.35 -5.57
C LYS A 108 -21.26 11.89 -5.96
N ILE A 109 -22.29 12.33 -5.24
CA ILE A 109 -23.69 11.99 -5.54
C ILE A 109 -24.11 12.51 -6.92
N LEU A 110 -23.62 13.69 -7.31
CA LEU A 110 -23.85 14.28 -8.64
C LEU A 110 -22.98 13.65 -9.74
N GLY A 111 -22.03 12.77 -9.39
CA GLY A 111 -21.11 12.13 -10.33
C GLY A 111 -20.04 13.07 -10.92
N THR A 112 -19.77 14.21 -10.28
CA THR A 112 -18.75 15.17 -10.74
C THR A 112 -17.36 14.84 -10.20
N VAL A 113 -17.28 14.05 -9.13
CA VAL A 113 -16.02 13.50 -8.59
C VAL A 113 -16.18 12.00 -8.34
N ASP A 114 -15.10 11.25 -8.51
CA ASP A 114 -15.07 9.84 -8.18
C ASP A 114 -14.32 9.60 -6.87
N LEU A 115 -15.08 9.29 -5.83
CA LEU A 115 -14.62 8.89 -4.51
C LEU A 115 -15.04 7.43 -4.26
N PRO A 116 -14.21 6.61 -3.58
CA PRO A 116 -14.52 5.21 -3.34
C PRO A 116 -15.72 5.08 -2.38
N LEU A 117 -16.55 4.06 -2.60
CA LEU A 117 -17.78 3.82 -1.83
C LEU A 117 -17.50 3.69 -0.33
N GLU A 118 -16.44 2.97 0.04
CA GLU A 118 -16.01 2.76 1.43
C GLU A 118 -15.70 4.07 2.19
N ARG A 119 -15.48 5.18 1.48
CA ARG A 119 -15.26 6.50 2.09
C ARG A 119 -16.53 7.33 2.21
N CYS A 120 -17.51 7.09 1.34
CA CYS A 120 -18.70 7.94 1.19
C CYS A 120 -19.97 7.34 1.80
N ASP A 121 -20.02 6.02 1.98
CA ASP A 121 -21.08 5.32 2.72
C ASP A 121 -20.80 5.48 4.23
N LEU A 122 -21.37 6.55 4.80
CA LEU A 122 -21.11 6.98 6.17
C LEU A 122 -22.07 6.32 7.16
N ASN A 123 -23.24 5.84 6.69
CA ASN A 123 -24.21 5.12 7.51
C ASN A 123 -24.08 3.59 7.42
N GLY A 124 -23.27 3.07 6.49
CA GLY A 124 -22.98 1.65 6.30
C GLY A 124 -24.10 0.87 5.62
N ASP A 125 -24.97 1.52 4.85
CA ASP A 125 -26.12 0.87 4.20
C ASP A 125 -25.82 0.32 2.79
N GLY A 126 -24.61 0.57 2.27
CA GLY A 126 -24.15 0.11 0.98
C GLY A 126 -24.53 1.02 -0.20
N GLU A 127 -25.22 2.12 0.05
CA GLU A 127 -25.51 3.18 -0.93
C GLU A 127 -24.78 4.47 -0.58
N VAL A 128 -24.56 5.35 -1.56
CA VAL A 128 -24.02 6.70 -1.33
C VAL A 128 -25.08 7.70 -1.75
N ASN A 129 -25.79 8.29 -0.80
CA ASN A 129 -26.92 9.17 -1.06
C ASN A 129 -27.08 10.28 0.01
N VAL A 130 -28.23 10.94 0.03
CA VAL A 130 -28.51 12.07 0.94
C VAL A 130 -28.56 11.66 2.43
N THR A 131 -28.72 10.38 2.75
CA THR A 131 -28.61 9.87 4.12
C THR A 131 -27.18 9.98 4.65
N ASP A 132 -26.17 9.72 3.82
CA ASP A 132 -24.75 9.94 4.17
C ASP A 132 -24.45 11.40 4.41
N VAL A 133 -25.03 12.30 3.60
CA VAL A 133 -24.92 13.75 3.80
C VAL A 133 -25.47 14.16 5.17
N THR A 134 -26.59 13.57 5.58
CA THR A 134 -27.18 13.83 6.90
C THR A 134 -26.26 13.30 8.01
N THR A 135 -25.70 12.10 7.85
CA THR A 135 -24.72 11.52 8.77
C THR A 135 -23.49 12.41 8.91
N LEU A 136 -22.97 12.94 7.80
CA LEU A 136 -21.83 13.86 7.79
C LEU A 136 -22.14 15.18 8.51
N ILE A 137 -23.32 15.76 8.27
CA ILE A 137 -23.75 16.98 8.97
C ILE A 137 -23.85 16.73 10.48
N ASN A 138 -24.38 15.59 10.91
CA ASN A 138 -24.42 15.24 12.33
C ASN A 138 -23.00 15.10 12.92
N MET A 139 -22.04 14.54 12.18
CA MET A 139 -20.64 14.49 12.60
C MET A 139 -20.00 15.87 12.75
N ILE A 140 -20.35 16.83 11.90
CA ILE A 140 -19.85 18.21 11.97
C ILE A 140 -20.45 18.97 13.16
N LEU A 141 -21.74 18.74 13.46
CA LEU A 141 -22.47 19.48 14.49
C LEU A 141 -22.30 18.91 15.91
N GLY A 142 -21.95 17.63 16.05
CA GLY A 142 -21.72 16.97 17.35
C GLY A 142 -22.98 16.52 18.06
#